data_AF-A0AAV9Z5Y5-F1
#
_entry.id   AF-A0AAV9Z5Y5-F1
#
_cell.length_a   1.000
_cell.length_b   1.000
_cell.length_c   1.000
_cell.angle_alpha   90.00
_cell.angle_beta   90.00
_cell.angle_gamma   90.00
#
_symmetry.space_group_name_H-M   'P 1'
#
loop_
_entity.id
_entity.type
_entity.pdbx_description
1 polymer ?
#
loop_
_entity_poly.entity_id
_entity_poly.type
_entity_poly.pdbx_seq_one_letter_code
_entity_poly.pdbx_strand_id
1 'polypeptide(L)'
;PLRPLSPLNLDFTPLPTTPPGNSPDGPLTSPFIPSPVKLYGGRPRVSAPRRNPRGTRDLQKQPEWQAAGLQQARQEAEAVEQALAEKEREFKAKQKQKLQNTVHGFVRDTMKGGTSLREILDAMFSINQDDPQITGVFSRFFRAHGANLMQKVAERAPEEGDLFATQQIADLVEREGKIIQNLLTRESGTKVSELLSSFNMRGLADELRAAAPTMWGILVAVSTATDDEGESKRRDPSLHDSLRLVCAMVSLLRSQKANNFQAVIALLLAAKREIEVFAHAGISLSYKSVMNYIKTLSQEGIRQFRAVFRSCMCSIVWDNLISNHMKFD
;
A
#
# COMPACT_ATOMS: atom_id res chain seq x y z
N PRO A 1 16.16 30.32 -19.33
CA PRO A 1 14.93 30.80 -20.02
C PRO A 1 13.99 29.62 -20.34
N LEU A 2 12.89 29.58 -19.57
CA LEU A 2 11.58 29.01 -19.87
C LEU A 2 11.41 27.47 -20.00
N ARG A 3 11.08 26.82 -18.87
CA ARG A 3 9.81 26.04 -18.75
C ARG A 3 8.62 27.03 -18.89
N PRO A 4 7.37 26.66 -19.23
CA PRO A 4 6.65 25.41 -18.88
C PRO A 4 5.78 24.88 -20.07
N LEU A 5 5.03 23.78 -20.05
CA LEU A 5 3.87 23.40 -19.22
C LEU A 5 3.56 21.91 -19.46
N SER A 6 3.34 21.15 -18.38
CA SER A 6 2.29 20.11 -18.37
C SER A 6 0.96 20.83 -18.08
N PRO A 7 -0.19 20.35 -18.57
CA PRO A 7 -0.88 19.30 -17.81
C PRO A 7 -1.70 18.34 -18.68
N LEU A 8 -1.95 17.13 -18.18
CA LEU A 8 -3.31 16.60 -18.11
C LEU A 8 -3.33 15.40 -17.15
N ASN A 9 -4.08 15.62 -16.07
CA ASN A 9 -4.50 14.62 -15.09
C ASN A 9 -5.23 13.47 -15.78
N LEU A 10 -4.91 12.25 -15.39
CA LEU A 10 -5.89 11.16 -15.34
C LEU A 10 -5.67 10.41 -14.03
N ASP A 11 -6.39 10.88 -13.01
CA ASP A 11 -6.73 10.10 -11.83
C ASP A 11 -7.47 8.82 -12.29
N PHE A 12 -6.87 7.67 -12.06
CA PHE A 12 -7.60 6.40 -12.03
C PHE A 12 -7.67 5.93 -10.59
N THR A 13 -8.66 6.44 -9.87
CA THR A 13 -9.19 5.82 -8.67
C THR A 13 -10.10 4.65 -9.09
N PRO A 14 -9.85 3.40 -8.66
CA PRO A 14 -10.84 2.35 -8.80
C PRO A 14 -11.92 2.55 -7.72
N LEU A 15 -13.12 2.95 -8.16
CA LEU A 15 -14.34 2.87 -7.36
C LEU A 15 -14.68 1.40 -7.03
N PRO A 16 -15.35 1.11 -5.90
CA PRO A 16 -15.80 -0.23 -5.57
C PRO A 16 -16.99 -0.64 -6.44
N THR A 17 -16.84 -1.72 -7.19
CA THR A 17 -17.89 -2.38 -7.96
C THR A 17 -18.86 -3.14 -7.05
N THR A 18 -20.11 -2.67 -6.99
CA THR A 18 -21.29 -3.46 -6.60
C THR A 18 -21.85 -4.21 -7.82
N PRO A 19 -22.52 -5.36 -7.65
CA PRO A 19 -23.11 -6.11 -8.76
C PRO A 19 -24.46 -5.53 -9.22
N PRO A 20 -24.84 -5.65 -10.51
CA PRO A 20 -26.08 -5.12 -11.05
C PRO A 20 -27.27 -6.05 -10.81
N GLY A 21 -28.38 -5.47 -10.33
CA GLY A 21 -29.70 -6.08 -10.27
C GLY A 21 -30.51 -5.78 -11.52
N ASN A 22 -31.13 -6.83 -12.07
CA ASN A 22 -32.02 -6.78 -13.23
C ASN A 22 -33.37 -6.12 -12.88
N SER A 23 -33.74 -5.11 -13.67
CA SER A 23 -35.12 -4.63 -13.85
C SER A 23 -35.38 -4.52 -15.35
N PRO A 24 -36.49 -5.06 -15.89
CA PRO A 24 -36.97 -4.71 -17.22
C PRO A 24 -38.07 -3.65 -17.16
N ASP A 25 -37.93 -2.68 -18.06
CA ASP A 25 -38.84 -1.58 -18.38
C ASP A 25 -40.19 -2.04 -18.94
N GLY A 26 -41.23 -1.24 -18.65
CA GLY A 26 -42.49 -1.19 -19.40
C GLY A 26 -42.73 0.23 -19.94
N PRO A 27 -43.24 0.42 -21.18
CA PRO A 27 -43.19 1.71 -21.86
C PRO A 27 -44.43 2.60 -21.67
N LEU A 28 -44.18 3.90 -21.89
CA LEU A 28 -45.10 5.00 -22.11
C LEU A 28 -46.12 4.74 -23.24
N THR A 29 -47.35 5.25 -23.12
CA THR A 29 -47.92 6.30 -24.01
C THR A 29 -49.38 6.65 -23.68
N SER A 30 -49.67 7.95 -23.80
CA SER A 30 -50.97 8.63 -23.80
C SER A 30 -51.79 8.30 -25.07
N PRO A 31 -53.11 8.61 -25.11
CA PRO A 31 -53.46 9.71 -26.01
C PRO A 31 -54.53 10.70 -25.50
N PHE A 32 -54.39 11.86 -26.11
CA PHE A 32 -55.18 13.09 -26.22
C PHE A 32 -56.72 13.04 -26.26
N ILE A 33 -57.27 14.19 -25.85
CA ILE A 33 -58.67 14.67 -25.79
C ILE A 33 -59.24 14.96 -27.20
N PRO A 34 -60.58 15.06 -27.40
CA PRO A 34 -61.17 16.41 -27.47
C PRO A 34 -62.58 16.58 -26.83
N SER A 35 -62.83 17.80 -26.35
CA SER A 35 -64.12 18.39 -25.92
C SER A 35 -65.08 18.58 -27.13
N PRO A 36 -66.40 18.95 -27.01
CA PRO A 36 -66.80 20.25 -26.44
C PRO A 36 -68.25 20.43 -25.86
N VAL A 37 -68.43 21.55 -25.12
CA VAL A 37 -69.67 22.38 -24.97
C VAL A 37 -70.75 21.87 -23.96
N LYS A 38 -71.47 22.63 -23.10
CA LYS A 38 -71.89 24.05 -22.97
C LYS A 38 -72.18 24.44 -21.50
N LEU A 39 -72.15 25.74 -21.23
CA LEU A 39 -72.53 26.48 -20.01
C LEU A 39 -74.03 26.41 -19.68
N TYR A 40 -74.37 26.52 -18.38
CA TYR A 40 -75.50 27.21 -17.71
C TYR A 40 -75.59 26.58 -16.30
N GLY A 41 -75.34 27.25 -15.17
CA GLY A 41 -76.09 28.39 -14.65
C GLY A 41 -77.10 27.90 -13.60
N GLY A 42 -76.71 27.88 -12.31
CA GLY A 42 -77.65 27.58 -11.22
C GLY A 42 -76.98 27.35 -9.87
N ARG A 43 -77.04 28.33 -8.97
CA ARG A 43 -76.71 28.19 -7.54
C ARG A 43 -77.76 27.33 -6.83
N PRO A 44 -77.37 26.40 -5.94
CA PRO A 44 -78.18 26.05 -4.78
C PRO A 44 -77.56 26.63 -3.51
N ARG A 45 -78.42 27.19 -2.66
CA ARG A 45 -78.09 27.68 -1.31
C ARG A 45 -77.38 26.59 -0.50
N VAL A 46 -76.27 26.97 0.14
CA VAL A 46 -75.66 26.23 1.25
C VAL A 46 -76.67 26.17 2.40
N SER A 47 -77.34 25.05 2.56
CA SER A 47 -78.04 24.70 3.80
C SER A 47 -77.02 24.11 4.78
N ALA A 48 -76.90 24.73 5.95
CA ALA A 48 -76.03 24.29 7.03
C ALA A 48 -76.23 22.78 7.33
N PRO A 49 -75.14 21.99 7.45
CA PRO A 49 -75.27 20.59 7.78
C PRO A 49 -75.78 20.47 9.21
N ARG A 50 -77.00 19.93 9.36
CA ARG A 50 -77.52 19.45 10.65
C ARG A 50 -76.54 18.43 11.19
N ARG A 51 -75.96 18.71 12.36
CA ARG A 51 -75.21 17.75 13.17
C ARG A 51 -76.03 16.48 13.32
N ASN A 52 -75.56 15.41 12.71
CA ASN A 52 -76.13 14.07 12.83
C ASN A 52 -75.39 13.37 14.00
N PRO A 53 -76.00 13.17 15.18
CA PRO A 53 -75.32 12.66 16.37
C PRO A 53 -74.99 11.16 16.31
N ARG A 54 -75.24 10.49 15.17
CA ARG A 54 -74.91 9.08 14.96
C ARG A 54 -73.55 8.85 14.27
N GLY A 55 -73.00 9.85 13.58
CA GLY A 55 -71.70 9.72 12.88
C GLY A 55 -70.47 9.88 13.78
N THR A 56 -70.63 10.33 15.02
CA THR A 56 -69.53 10.54 15.96
C THR A 56 -69.10 9.29 16.73
N ARG A 57 -69.89 8.21 16.72
CA ARG A 57 -69.49 6.91 17.30
C ARG A 57 -68.55 6.11 16.39
N ASP A 58 -68.66 6.29 15.07
CA ASP A 58 -67.84 5.56 14.10
C ASP A 58 -66.46 6.23 13.88
N LEU A 59 -66.37 7.55 14.05
CA LEU A 59 -65.11 8.31 14.01
C LEU A 59 -64.20 8.05 15.22
N GLN A 60 -64.76 7.62 16.36
CA GLN A 60 -64.00 7.31 17.56
C GLN A 60 -63.32 5.93 17.50
N LYS A 61 -63.84 5.01 16.68
CA LYS A 61 -63.24 3.69 16.41
C LYS A 61 -62.20 3.72 15.29
N GLN A 62 -62.23 4.73 14.42
CA GLN A 62 -61.34 4.87 13.27
C GLN A 62 -59.83 4.85 13.61
N PRO A 63 -59.32 5.50 14.69
CA PRO A 63 -57.91 5.39 15.07
C PRO A 63 -57.55 4.01 15.63
N GLU A 64 -58.51 3.26 16.21
CA GLU A 64 -58.28 1.90 16.72
C GLU A 64 -58.09 0.90 15.56
N TRP A 65 -58.88 1.01 14.48
CA TRP A 65 -58.71 0.18 13.27
C TRP A 65 -57.38 0.47 12.54
N GLN A 66 -56.95 1.74 12.52
CA GLN A 66 -55.68 2.12 11.92
C GLN A 66 -54.47 1.68 12.76
N ALA A 67 -54.56 1.77 14.09
CA ALA A 67 -53.53 1.27 15.00
C ALA A 67 -53.44 -0.27 14.97
N ALA A 68 -54.57 -0.98 14.92
CA ALA A 68 -54.61 -2.43 14.76
C ALA A 68 -54.01 -2.88 13.41
N GLY A 69 -54.33 -2.18 12.31
CA GLY A 69 -53.73 -2.45 10.99
C GLY A 69 -52.22 -2.18 10.94
N LEU A 70 -51.73 -1.14 11.62
CA LEU A 70 -50.29 -0.85 11.70
C LEU A 70 -49.54 -1.87 12.57
N GLN A 71 -50.16 -2.35 13.65
CA GLN A 71 -49.61 -3.43 14.48
C GLN A 71 -49.58 -4.76 13.71
N GLN A 72 -50.64 -5.06 12.96
CA GLN A 72 -50.69 -6.25 12.13
C GLN A 72 -49.64 -6.20 11.01
N ALA A 73 -49.47 -5.05 10.34
CA ALA A 73 -48.43 -4.87 9.33
C ALA A 73 -47.00 -4.97 9.91
N ARG A 74 -46.78 -4.52 11.16
CA ARG A 74 -45.49 -4.70 11.85
C ARG A 74 -45.23 -6.16 12.21
N GLN A 75 -46.24 -6.87 12.71
CA GLN A 75 -46.13 -8.30 13.00
C GLN A 75 -45.88 -9.12 11.73
N GLU A 76 -46.53 -8.76 10.63
CA GLU A 76 -46.30 -9.39 9.32
C GLU A 76 -44.90 -9.07 8.79
N ALA A 77 -44.40 -7.84 8.93
CA ALA A 77 -43.03 -7.48 8.55
C ALA A 77 -41.97 -8.21 9.38
N GLU A 78 -42.15 -8.29 10.70
CA GLU A 78 -41.27 -9.04 11.61
C GLU A 78 -41.31 -10.55 11.32
N ALA A 79 -42.49 -11.10 11.00
CA ALA A 79 -42.62 -12.50 10.60
C ALA A 79 -41.93 -12.80 9.27
N VAL A 80 -42.01 -11.87 8.30
CA VAL A 80 -41.29 -11.98 7.02
C VAL A 80 -39.78 -11.88 7.22
N GLU A 81 -39.31 -10.98 8.07
CA GLU A 81 -37.87 -10.83 8.39
C GLU A 81 -37.32 -12.07 9.10
N GLN A 82 -38.06 -12.62 10.08
CA GLN A 82 -37.69 -13.86 10.77
C GLN A 82 -37.68 -15.06 9.81
N ALA A 83 -38.67 -15.17 8.92
CA ALA A 83 -38.71 -16.23 7.92
C ALA A 83 -37.55 -16.12 6.90
N LEU A 84 -37.11 -14.90 6.57
CA LEU A 84 -35.98 -14.68 5.67
C LEU A 84 -34.65 -15.01 6.37
N ALA A 85 -34.50 -14.63 7.63
CA ALA A 85 -33.34 -14.99 8.45
C ALA A 85 -33.25 -16.51 8.69
N GLU A 86 -34.37 -17.19 8.89
CA GLU A 86 -34.42 -18.65 9.04
C GLU A 86 -34.05 -19.36 7.73
N LYS A 87 -34.58 -18.90 6.59
CA LYS A 87 -34.18 -19.40 5.26
C LYS A 87 -32.69 -19.18 4.99
N GLU A 88 -32.13 -18.05 5.39
CA GLU A 88 -30.69 -17.79 5.24
C GLU A 88 -29.84 -18.70 6.13
N ARG A 89 -30.28 -18.95 7.38
CA ARG A 89 -29.64 -19.91 8.29
C ARG A 89 -29.70 -21.33 7.75
N GLU A 90 -30.84 -21.77 7.27
CA GLU A 90 -30.98 -23.08 6.62
C GLU A 90 -30.11 -23.20 5.38
N PHE A 91 -30.04 -22.15 4.56
CA PHE A 91 -29.20 -22.15 3.36
C PHE A 91 -27.72 -22.26 3.73
N LYS A 92 -27.25 -21.48 4.72
CA LYS A 92 -25.89 -21.57 5.25
C LYS A 92 -25.61 -22.94 5.87
N ALA A 93 -26.57 -23.51 6.60
CA ALA A 93 -26.44 -24.85 7.18
C ALA A 93 -26.34 -25.94 6.11
N LYS A 94 -27.20 -25.90 5.08
CA LYS A 94 -27.16 -26.81 3.93
C LYS A 94 -25.85 -26.67 3.15
N GLN A 95 -25.35 -25.45 2.94
CA GLN A 95 -24.04 -25.24 2.31
C GLN A 95 -22.89 -25.81 3.15
N LYS A 96 -22.88 -25.56 4.47
CA LYS A 96 -21.88 -26.12 5.38
C LYS A 96 -21.91 -27.65 5.38
N GLN A 97 -23.09 -28.25 5.38
CA GLN A 97 -23.24 -29.71 5.34
C GLN A 97 -22.77 -30.30 4.01
N LYS A 98 -23.10 -29.66 2.88
CA LYS A 98 -22.58 -30.06 1.57
C LYS A 98 -21.05 -29.99 1.54
N LEU A 99 -20.48 -28.89 2.02
CA LEU A 99 -19.03 -28.71 2.10
C LEU A 99 -18.38 -29.80 2.96
N GLN A 100 -18.95 -30.11 4.14
CA GLN A 100 -18.46 -31.17 5.00
C GLN A 100 -18.50 -32.54 4.32
N ASN A 101 -19.59 -32.86 3.61
CA ASN A 101 -19.70 -34.12 2.88
C ASN A 101 -18.66 -34.23 1.75
N THR A 102 -18.42 -33.14 1.02
CA THR A 102 -17.38 -33.08 -0.01
C THR A 102 -15.99 -33.24 0.59
N VAL A 103 -15.68 -32.55 1.69
CA VAL A 103 -14.39 -32.66 2.39
C VAL A 103 -14.18 -34.07 2.93
N HIS A 104 -15.21 -34.69 3.53
CA HIS A 104 -15.12 -36.07 4.03
C HIS A 104 -14.94 -37.09 2.91
N GLY A 105 -15.58 -36.89 1.75
CA GLY A 105 -15.34 -37.70 0.56
C GLY A 105 -13.89 -37.58 0.10
N PHE A 106 -13.42 -36.35 -0.05
CA PHE A 106 -12.04 -36.05 -0.45
C PHE A 106 -11.00 -36.68 0.47
N VAL A 107 -11.10 -36.44 1.79
CA VAL A 107 -10.16 -36.98 2.79
C VAL A 107 -10.15 -38.51 2.77
N ARG A 108 -11.31 -39.14 2.60
CA ARG A 108 -11.41 -40.61 2.51
C ARG A 108 -10.70 -41.15 1.28
N ASP A 109 -10.79 -40.46 0.15
CA ASP A 109 -10.14 -40.88 -1.09
C ASP A 109 -8.63 -40.63 -1.03
N THR A 110 -8.19 -39.53 -0.41
CA THR A 110 -6.77 -39.25 -0.15
C THR A 110 -6.14 -40.27 0.80
N MET A 111 -6.83 -40.67 1.87
CA MET A 111 -6.30 -41.64 2.85
C MET A 111 -6.22 -43.09 2.31
N LYS A 112 -6.98 -43.42 1.27
CA LYS A 112 -6.97 -44.75 0.65
C LYS A 112 -5.89 -44.93 -0.43
N GLY A 113 -4.97 -43.97 -0.56
CA GLY A 113 -3.94 -43.98 -1.59
C GLY A 113 -4.44 -43.48 -2.95
N GLY A 114 -5.56 -42.75 -3.00
CA GLY A 114 -5.95 -41.97 -4.17
C GLY A 114 -5.09 -40.72 -4.35
N THR A 115 -5.49 -39.84 -5.27
CA THR A 115 -4.76 -38.60 -5.59
C THR A 115 -4.56 -37.71 -4.37
N SER A 116 -3.29 -37.42 -4.05
CA SER A 116 -2.96 -36.52 -2.95
C SER A 116 -3.31 -35.07 -3.28
N LEU A 117 -3.56 -34.23 -2.26
CA LEU A 117 -3.76 -32.78 -2.47
C LEU A 117 -2.56 -32.18 -3.21
N ARG A 118 -1.35 -32.67 -2.93
CA ARG A 118 -0.14 -32.30 -3.65
C ARG A 118 -0.24 -32.67 -5.13
N GLU A 119 -0.59 -33.90 -5.47
CA GLU A 119 -0.73 -34.32 -6.88
C GLU A 119 -1.82 -33.54 -7.61
N ILE A 120 -2.90 -33.19 -6.93
CA ILE A 120 -3.97 -32.36 -7.50
C ILE A 120 -3.46 -30.95 -7.74
N LEU A 121 -2.75 -30.35 -6.78
CA LEU A 121 -2.13 -29.04 -6.95
C LEU A 121 -1.07 -29.08 -8.06
N ASP A 122 -0.18 -30.07 -8.07
CA ASP A 122 0.87 -30.25 -9.08
C ASP A 122 0.24 -30.45 -10.47
N ALA A 123 -0.81 -31.25 -10.59
CA ALA A 123 -1.56 -31.41 -11.84
C ALA A 123 -2.22 -30.10 -12.27
N MET A 124 -2.87 -29.38 -11.36
CA MET A 124 -3.50 -28.08 -11.68
C MET A 124 -2.45 -27.03 -12.06
N PHE A 125 -1.27 -27.04 -11.45
CA PHE A 125 -0.18 -26.14 -11.82
C PHE A 125 0.57 -26.57 -13.10
N SER A 126 0.48 -27.84 -13.50
CA SER A 126 1.11 -28.39 -14.71
C SER A 126 0.19 -28.35 -15.93
N ILE A 127 -1.13 -28.51 -15.75
CA ILE A 127 -2.18 -28.32 -16.77
C ILE A 127 -2.21 -26.87 -17.29
N ASN A 128 -1.55 -25.95 -16.57
CA ASN A 128 -1.43 -24.54 -16.90
C ASN A 128 -0.86 -24.23 -18.30
N GLN A 129 -0.27 -25.19 -19.00
CA GLN A 129 0.23 -25.00 -20.37
C GLN A 129 -0.84 -25.25 -21.45
N ASP A 130 -1.87 -26.06 -21.17
CA ASP A 130 -2.79 -26.56 -22.21
C ASP A 130 -4.20 -25.94 -22.17
N ASP A 131 -4.64 -25.34 -21.05
CA ASP A 131 -5.94 -24.64 -20.96
C ASP A 131 -5.86 -23.26 -20.25
N PRO A 132 -5.83 -22.15 -21.02
CA PRO A 132 -5.76 -20.79 -20.49
C PRO A 132 -6.94 -20.40 -19.60
N GLN A 133 -8.12 -21.01 -19.77
CA GLN A 133 -9.31 -20.68 -18.99
C GLN A 133 -9.19 -21.21 -17.56
N ILE A 134 -8.73 -22.46 -17.42
CA ILE A 134 -8.48 -23.09 -16.12
C ILE A 134 -7.38 -22.33 -15.38
N THR A 135 -6.28 -21.99 -16.07
CA THR A 135 -5.19 -21.16 -15.53
C THR A 135 -5.68 -19.81 -15.00
N GLY A 136 -6.58 -19.15 -15.75
CA GLY A 136 -7.15 -17.87 -15.36
C GLY A 136 -8.01 -17.95 -14.10
N VAL A 137 -8.83 -19.01 -13.97
CA VAL A 137 -9.68 -19.25 -12.79
C VAL A 137 -8.83 -19.53 -11.56
N PHE A 138 -7.84 -20.41 -11.66
CA PHE A 138 -6.95 -20.72 -10.54
C PHE A 138 -6.10 -19.52 -10.12
N SER A 139 -5.57 -18.77 -11.07
CA SER A 139 -4.83 -17.55 -10.76
C SER A 139 -5.68 -16.53 -10.00
N ARG A 140 -6.95 -16.36 -10.37
CA ARG A 140 -7.90 -15.51 -9.63
C ARG A 140 -8.20 -16.06 -8.24
N PHE A 141 -8.40 -17.37 -8.13
CA PHE A 141 -8.62 -18.05 -6.85
C PHE A 141 -7.45 -17.83 -5.89
N PHE A 142 -6.21 -18.08 -6.31
CA PHE A 142 -5.04 -17.89 -5.46
C PHE A 142 -4.79 -16.42 -5.11
N ARG A 143 -5.09 -15.48 -6.02
CA ARG A 143 -5.03 -14.04 -5.69
C ARG A 143 -6.06 -13.63 -4.63
N ALA A 144 -7.26 -14.18 -4.68
CA ALA A 144 -8.33 -13.82 -3.75
C ALA A 144 -8.26 -14.56 -2.40
N HIS A 145 -7.82 -15.83 -2.42
CA HIS A 145 -7.93 -16.74 -1.28
C HIS A 145 -6.63 -17.42 -0.87
N GLY A 146 -5.54 -17.27 -1.64
CA GLY A 146 -4.27 -17.92 -1.38
C GLY A 146 -3.67 -17.53 -0.02
N ALA A 147 -3.77 -16.26 0.37
CA ALA A 147 -3.30 -15.81 1.68
C ALA A 147 -4.05 -16.50 2.84
N ASN A 148 -5.38 -16.64 2.75
CA ASN A 148 -6.19 -17.32 3.75
C ASN A 148 -5.88 -18.83 3.79
N LEU A 149 -5.70 -19.45 2.61
CA LEU A 149 -5.31 -20.86 2.52
C LEU A 149 -3.96 -21.10 3.21
N MET A 150 -2.95 -20.29 2.90
CA MET A 150 -1.62 -20.42 3.51
C MET A 150 -1.66 -20.14 5.01
N GLN A 151 -2.45 -19.15 5.45
CA GLN A 151 -2.68 -18.90 6.87
C GLN A 151 -3.30 -20.12 7.57
N LYS A 152 -4.33 -20.74 6.98
CA LYS A 152 -4.98 -21.93 7.55
C LYS A 152 -4.06 -23.15 7.60
N VAL A 153 -3.17 -23.29 6.61
CA VAL A 153 -2.12 -24.32 6.62
C VAL A 153 -1.12 -24.05 7.75
N ALA A 154 -0.63 -22.82 7.88
CA ALA A 154 0.29 -22.42 8.94
C ALA A 154 -0.33 -22.55 10.36
N GLU A 155 -1.62 -22.21 10.53
CA GLU A 155 -2.34 -22.41 11.80
C GLU A 155 -2.43 -23.90 12.19
N ARG A 156 -2.43 -24.80 11.21
CA ARG A 156 -2.59 -26.24 11.43
C ARG A 156 -1.26 -26.96 11.63
N ALA A 157 -0.20 -26.48 10.98
CA ALA A 157 1.14 -27.04 10.97
C ALA A 157 2.13 -25.86 11.09
N PRO A 158 2.27 -25.27 12.29
CA PRO A 158 3.03 -24.03 12.47
C PRO A 158 4.52 -24.23 12.23
N GLU A 159 5.10 -25.35 12.64
CA GLU A 159 6.53 -25.61 12.47
C GLU A 159 6.92 -25.72 10.99
N GLU A 160 6.11 -26.41 10.20
CA GLU A 160 6.34 -26.60 8.76
C GLU A 160 6.03 -25.33 7.97
N GLY A 161 4.98 -24.60 8.36
CA GLY A 161 4.63 -23.31 7.78
C GLY A 161 5.71 -22.25 8.02
N ASP A 162 6.21 -22.15 9.24
CA ASP A 162 7.29 -21.24 9.61
C ASP A 162 8.60 -21.61 8.94
N LEU A 163 8.93 -22.90 8.83
CA LEU A 163 10.12 -23.37 8.13
C LEU A 163 10.07 -22.98 6.65
N PHE A 164 8.94 -23.23 5.98
CA PHE A 164 8.75 -22.85 4.58
C PHE A 164 8.80 -21.33 4.38
N ALA A 165 8.10 -20.57 5.22
CA ALA A 165 8.12 -19.10 5.17
C ALA A 165 9.54 -18.55 5.41
N THR A 166 10.26 -19.11 6.39
CA THR A 166 11.63 -18.70 6.73
C THR A 166 12.58 -18.98 5.57
N GLN A 167 12.49 -20.15 4.93
CA GLN A 167 13.33 -20.47 3.76
C GLN A 167 13.05 -19.51 2.59
N GLN A 168 11.79 -19.26 2.27
CA GLN A 168 11.40 -18.36 1.19
C GLN A 168 11.84 -16.91 1.46
N ILE A 169 11.68 -16.45 2.71
CA ILE A 169 12.14 -15.12 3.13
C ILE A 169 13.67 -15.05 3.10
N ALA A 170 14.37 -16.09 3.55
CA ALA A 170 15.83 -16.12 3.54
C ALA A 170 16.39 -16.01 2.12
N ASP A 171 15.84 -16.74 1.15
CA ASP A 171 16.25 -16.69 -0.26
C ASP A 171 16.00 -15.30 -0.87
N LEU A 172 14.85 -14.69 -0.56
CA LEU A 172 14.53 -13.33 -0.99
C LEU A 172 15.46 -12.30 -0.38
N VAL A 173 15.72 -12.40 0.94
CA VAL A 173 16.64 -11.50 1.66
C VAL A 173 18.07 -11.65 1.14
N GLU A 174 18.53 -12.87 0.81
CA GLU A 174 19.85 -13.07 0.23
C GLU A 174 19.96 -12.41 -1.16
N ARG A 175 18.91 -12.55 -1.99
CA ARG A 175 18.85 -11.95 -3.32
C ARG A 175 18.84 -10.42 -3.25
N GLU A 176 17.94 -9.86 -2.46
CA GLU A 176 17.84 -8.41 -2.24
C GLU A 176 19.14 -7.88 -1.60
N GLY A 177 19.73 -8.63 -0.67
CA GLY A 177 20.99 -8.29 -0.03
C GLY A 177 22.16 -8.19 -1.01
N LYS A 178 22.26 -9.09 -2.00
CA LYS A 178 23.27 -9.00 -3.08
C LYS A 178 23.08 -7.76 -3.96
N ILE A 179 21.82 -7.40 -4.26
CA ILE A 179 21.50 -6.20 -5.03
C ILE A 179 21.91 -4.95 -4.26
N ILE A 180 21.54 -4.86 -2.98
CA ILE A 180 21.94 -3.76 -2.11
C ILE A 180 23.46 -3.69 -1.99
N GLN A 181 24.14 -4.83 -1.85
CA GLN A 181 25.60 -4.86 -1.77
C GLN A 181 26.22 -4.24 -3.03
N ASN A 182 25.72 -4.57 -4.22
CA ASN A 182 26.20 -3.99 -5.47
C ASN A 182 25.91 -2.49 -5.54
N LEU A 183 24.71 -2.06 -5.17
CA LEU A 183 24.30 -0.64 -5.13
C LEU A 183 25.21 0.19 -4.22
N LEU A 184 25.57 -0.36 -3.07
CA LEU A 184 26.36 0.31 -2.05
C LEU A 184 27.87 0.16 -2.25
N THR A 185 28.30 -0.71 -3.16
CA THR A 185 29.71 -0.91 -3.48
C THR A 185 30.22 0.25 -4.32
N ARG A 186 31.34 0.82 -3.90
CA ARG A 186 31.97 1.95 -4.57
C ARG A 186 32.71 1.52 -5.84
N GLU A 187 32.54 2.27 -6.92
CA GLU A 187 33.39 2.14 -8.11
C GLU A 187 34.84 2.54 -7.79
N SER A 188 35.80 1.73 -8.25
CA SER A 188 37.22 1.95 -7.98
C SER A 188 37.69 3.27 -8.61
N GLY A 189 38.26 4.15 -7.79
CA GLY A 189 38.81 5.43 -8.25
C GLY A 189 37.91 6.65 -8.06
N THR A 190 36.66 6.48 -7.62
CA THR A 190 35.78 7.60 -7.24
C THR A 190 36.48 8.48 -6.19
N LYS A 191 36.44 9.81 -6.31
CA LYS A 191 37.05 10.72 -5.32
C LYS A 191 36.19 10.84 -4.06
N VAL A 192 36.79 11.17 -2.92
CA VAL A 192 36.03 11.33 -1.65
C VAL A 192 35.16 12.59 -1.71
N SER A 193 35.68 13.66 -2.31
CA SER A 193 34.93 14.91 -2.55
C SER A 193 33.68 14.70 -3.41
N GLU A 194 33.81 13.91 -4.48
CA GLU A 194 32.70 13.56 -5.37
C GLU A 194 31.61 12.78 -4.63
N LEU A 195 32.01 11.77 -3.85
CA LEU A 195 31.12 10.99 -3.01
C LEU A 195 30.30 11.87 -2.04
N LEU A 196 30.95 12.82 -1.37
CA LEU A 196 30.25 13.72 -0.44
C LEU A 196 29.27 14.66 -1.16
N SER A 197 29.60 15.06 -2.39
CA SER A 197 28.78 15.99 -3.16
C SER A 197 27.55 15.33 -3.81
N SER A 198 27.64 14.05 -4.16
CA SER A 198 26.55 13.29 -4.81
C SER A 198 25.64 12.59 -3.82
N PHE A 199 26.09 12.40 -2.57
CA PHE A 199 25.33 11.63 -1.59
C PHE A 199 24.06 12.35 -1.11
N ASN A 200 22.91 11.67 -1.26
CA ASN A 200 21.62 12.13 -0.80
C ASN A 200 20.89 11.00 -0.05
N MET A 201 20.54 11.25 1.21
CA MET A 201 19.83 10.26 2.05
C MET A 201 18.45 9.87 1.51
N ARG A 202 17.69 10.81 0.94
CA ARG A 202 16.36 10.50 0.38
C ARG A 202 16.49 9.65 -0.89
N GLY A 203 17.41 10.03 -1.77
CA GLY A 203 17.71 9.26 -2.98
C GLY A 203 18.14 7.84 -2.63
N LEU A 204 19.03 7.68 -1.65
CA LEU A 204 19.46 6.36 -1.19
C LEU A 204 18.31 5.53 -0.62
N ALA A 205 17.41 6.14 0.15
CA ALA A 205 16.23 5.46 0.69
C ALA A 205 15.29 4.98 -0.44
N ASP A 206 15.07 5.80 -1.46
CA ASP A 206 14.25 5.45 -2.62
C ASP A 206 14.89 4.32 -3.44
N GLU A 207 16.21 4.38 -3.65
CA GLU A 207 16.97 3.33 -4.34
C GLU A 207 16.94 2.01 -3.57
N LEU A 208 17.10 2.04 -2.24
CA LEU A 208 17.01 0.85 -1.40
C LEU A 208 15.60 0.27 -1.37
N ARG A 209 14.56 1.11 -1.34
CA ARG A 209 13.18 0.67 -1.43
C ARG A 209 12.87 -0.01 -2.77
N ALA A 210 13.45 0.49 -3.86
CA ALA A 210 13.31 -0.13 -5.18
C ALA A 210 14.12 -1.44 -5.31
N ALA A 211 15.33 -1.47 -4.74
CA ALA A 211 16.24 -2.61 -4.81
C ALA A 211 15.84 -3.78 -3.90
N ALA A 212 15.26 -3.48 -2.73
CA ALA A 212 14.92 -4.45 -1.70
C ALA A 212 13.55 -4.17 -1.07
N PRO A 213 12.46 -4.30 -1.85
CA PRO A 213 11.11 -3.96 -1.40
C PRO A 213 10.64 -4.85 -0.26
N THR A 214 11.06 -6.12 -0.20
CA THR A 214 10.65 -7.07 0.83
C THR A 214 11.28 -6.73 2.17
N MET A 215 12.60 -6.54 2.20
CA MET A 215 13.31 -6.10 3.39
C MET A 215 12.80 -4.74 3.89
N TRP A 216 12.51 -3.81 2.98
CA TRP A 216 11.95 -2.50 3.33
C TRP A 216 10.56 -2.64 3.95
N GLY A 217 9.68 -3.45 3.36
CA GLY A 217 8.34 -3.70 3.86
C GLY A 217 8.35 -4.31 5.27
N ILE A 218 9.23 -5.29 5.51
CA ILE A 218 9.39 -5.92 6.83
C ILE A 218 9.85 -4.88 7.85
N LEU A 219 10.88 -4.10 7.54
CA LEU A 219 11.41 -3.08 8.45
C LEU A 219 10.39 -1.98 8.74
N VAL A 220 9.62 -1.54 7.74
CA VAL A 220 8.52 -0.60 7.94
C VAL A 220 7.46 -1.20 8.86
N ALA A 221 7.01 -2.43 8.60
CA ALA A 221 5.99 -3.09 9.42
C ALA A 221 6.44 -3.25 10.88
N VAL A 222 7.70 -3.63 11.11
CA VAL A 222 8.28 -3.73 12.46
C VAL A 222 8.39 -2.36 13.12
N SER A 223 8.74 -1.31 12.37
CA SER A 223 8.91 0.04 12.92
C SER A 223 7.57 0.71 13.26
N THR A 224 6.53 0.49 12.44
CA THR A 224 5.20 1.08 12.67
C THR A 224 4.39 0.32 13.71
N ALA A 225 4.68 -0.97 13.94
CA ALA A 225 3.99 -1.78 14.95
C ALA A 225 4.23 -1.28 16.39
N THR A 226 5.28 -0.49 16.61
CA THR A 226 5.64 0.07 17.92
C THR A 226 5.17 1.50 18.16
N ASP A 227 4.67 2.20 17.13
CA ASP A 227 4.34 3.63 17.21
C ASP A 227 2.89 3.92 17.65
N ASP A 228 2.10 2.91 18.02
CA ASP A 228 0.74 3.08 18.56
C ASP A 228 0.73 3.69 19.98
N GLU A 229 1.89 3.83 20.64
CA GLU A 229 2.02 4.49 21.94
C GLU A 229 2.88 5.76 21.89
N GLY A 230 2.25 6.89 21.54
CA GLY A 230 2.68 8.20 22.05
C GLY A 230 3.10 9.23 21.00
N GLU A 231 2.41 10.37 21.04
CA GLU A 231 2.75 11.61 20.33
C GLU A 231 4.22 12.02 20.49
N SER A 232 5.10 11.65 19.55
CA SER A 232 6.43 12.26 19.44
C SER A 232 6.46 13.29 18.31
N LYS A 233 5.97 14.48 18.66
CA LYS A 233 5.82 15.68 17.82
C LYS A 233 7.14 16.38 17.49
N ARG A 234 8.24 15.67 17.22
CA ARG A 234 9.57 16.30 17.03
C ARG A 234 10.29 15.85 15.75
N ARG A 235 10.40 16.82 14.83
CA ARG A 235 11.16 16.83 13.56
C ARG A 235 10.54 16.01 12.44
N ASP A 236 10.77 16.47 11.20
CA ASP A 236 10.24 15.88 9.96
C ASP A 236 10.28 14.33 10.00
N PRO A 237 9.11 13.66 10.16
CA PRO A 237 9.06 12.21 10.36
C PRO A 237 9.76 11.45 9.24
N SER A 238 9.56 11.92 8.00
CA SER A 238 10.03 11.25 6.79
C SER A 238 11.55 11.04 6.72
N LEU A 239 12.35 12.02 7.14
CA LEU A 239 13.82 11.94 7.03
C LEU A 239 14.41 11.04 8.12
N HIS A 240 13.86 11.11 9.32
CA HIS A 240 14.34 10.31 10.44
C HIS A 240 14.00 8.83 10.25
N ASP A 241 12.79 8.55 9.74
CA ASP A 241 12.36 7.19 9.44
C ASP A 241 13.16 6.61 8.28
N SER A 242 13.42 7.41 7.23
CA SER A 242 14.31 6.99 6.15
C SER A 242 15.71 6.66 6.67
N LEU A 243 16.30 7.50 7.54
CA LEU A 243 17.62 7.22 8.11
C LEU A 243 17.61 5.95 8.98
N ARG A 244 16.59 5.77 9.83
CA ARG A 244 16.42 4.55 10.66
C ARG A 244 16.38 3.29 9.79
N LEU A 245 15.55 3.29 8.75
CA LEU A 245 15.38 2.15 7.84
C LEU A 245 16.65 1.84 7.06
N VAL A 246 17.32 2.88 6.53
CA VAL A 246 18.60 2.72 5.82
C VAL A 246 19.67 2.15 6.76
N CYS A 247 19.81 2.69 7.96
CA CYS A 247 20.75 2.17 8.97
C CYS A 247 20.44 0.71 9.33
N ALA A 248 19.17 0.36 9.53
CA ALA A 248 18.76 -1.01 9.83
C ALA A 248 19.12 -1.98 8.68
N MET A 249 18.80 -1.62 7.44
CA MET A 249 19.18 -2.42 6.26
C MET A 249 20.69 -2.63 6.16
N VAL A 250 21.48 -1.57 6.30
CA VAL A 250 22.94 -1.64 6.22
C VAL A 250 23.51 -2.51 7.35
N SER A 251 22.93 -2.44 8.55
CA SER A 251 23.35 -3.24 9.71
C SER A 251 23.04 -4.73 9.50
N LEU A 252 21.87 -5.05 8.94
CA LEU A 252 21.47 -6.42 8.64
C LEU A 252 22.36 -7.08 7.58
N LEU A 253 22.77 -6.33 6.55
CA LEU A 253 23.50 -6.87 5.42
C LEU A 253 25.00 -7.06 5.67
N ARG A 254 25.53 -6.59 6.80
CA ARG A 254 26.94 -6.72 7.24
C ARG A 254 27.96 -6.61 6.09
N SER A 255 27.72 -5.72 5.11
CA SER A 255 28.64 -5.57 3.98
C SER A 255 29.92 -4.88 4.47
N GLN A 256 31.00 -5.65 4.59
CA GLN A 256 32.26 -5.23 5.21
C GLN A 256 33.22 -4.48 4.28
N LYS A 257 32.86 -4.30 2.99
CA LYS A 257 33.73 -3.64 2.02
C LYS A 257 33.20 -2.25 1.67
N ALA A 258 33.83 -1.24 2.30
CA ALA A 258 33.89 0.16 1.86
C ALA A 258 32.62 0.70 1.19
N ASN A 259 31.51 0.64 1.92
CA ASN A 259 30.25 1.19 1.48
C ASN A 259 30.28 2.73 1.49
N ASN A 260 29.78 3.35 0.41
CA ASN A 260 29.58 4.79 0.28
C ASN A 260 28.85 5.40 1.49
N PHE A 261 27.80 4.75 1.96
CA PHE A 261 27.04 5.16 3.15
C PHE A 261 27.92 5.18 4.42
N GLN A 262 28.64 4.09 4.68
CA GLN A 262 29.51 3.99 5.86
C GLN A 262 30.60 5.06 5.84
N ALA A 263 31.14 5.40 4.66
CA ALA A 263 32.16 6.45 4.50
C ALA A 263 31.59 7.85 4.80
N VAL A 264 30.39 8.17 4.32
CA VAL A 264 29.74 9.46 4.59
C VAL A 264 29.36 9.60 6.06
N ILE A 265 28.73 8.58 6.64
CA ILE A 265 28.38 8.57 8.07
C ILE A 265 29.63 8.66 8.94
N ALA A 266 30.69 7.93 8.59
CA ALA A 266 31.98 8.01 9.26
C ALA A 266 32.58 9.43 9.26
N LEU A 267 32.52 10.14 8.13
CA LEU A 267 33.00 11.52 8.03
C LEU A 267 32.12 12.48 8.84
N LEU A 268 30.80 12.30 8.86
CA LEU A 268 29.88 13.09 9.68
C LEU A 268 30.08 12.85 11.19
N LEU A 269 30.42 11.62 11.57
CA LEU A 269 30.69 11.23 12.96
C LEU A 269 32.14 11.46 13.39
N ALA A 270 33.03 11.89 12.50
CA ALA A 270 34.46 12.04 12.78
C ALA A 270 34.80 12.93 13.99
N ALA A 271 33.94 13.91 14.27
CA ALA A 271 34.07 14.81 15.41
C ALA A 271 33.44 14.28 16.72
N LYS A 272 32.79 13.11 16.69
CA LYS A 272 32.09 12.52 17.83
C LYS A 272 32.83 11.32 18.39
N ARG A 273 32.81 11.18 19.72
CA ARG A 273 33.46 10.09 20.46
C ARG A 273 32.81 8.71 20.20
N GLU A 274 31.60 8.68 19.65
CA GLU A 274 30.78 7.48 19.48
C GLU A 274 31.12 6.67 18.21
N ILE A 275 32.06 7.14 17.39
CA ILE A 275 32.37 6.52 16.10
C ILE A 275 32.77 5.05 16.18
N GLU A 276 33.41 4.64 17.28
CA GLU A 276 33.80 3.24 17.51
C GLU A 276 32.58 2.34 17.75
N VAL A 277 31.53 2.86 18.40
CA VAL A 277 30.27 2.12 18.63
C VAL A 277 29.56 1.90 17.30
N PHE A 278 29.46 2.94 16.47
CA PHE A 278 28.87 2.82 15.14
C PHE A 278 29.71 1.94 14.19
N ALA A 279 31.03 1.95 14.34
CA ALA A 279 31.90 1.05 13.59
C ALA A 279 31.72 -0.41 14.01
N HIS A 280 31.58 -0.67 15.31
CA HIS A 280 31.30 -2.01 15.82
C HIS A 280 29.92 -2.52 15.39
N ALA A 281 28.94 -1.62 15.26
CA ALA A 281 27.61 -1.95 14.73
C ALA A 281 27.59 -2.17 13.19
N GLY A 282 28.71 -1.92 12.49
CA GLY A 282 28.78 -2.04 11.03
C GLY A 282 28.10 -0.90 10.26
N ILE A 283 27.75 0.19 10.94
CA ILE A 283 27.07 1.37 10.37
C ILE A 283 28.10 2.40 9.87
N SER A 284 29.27 2.45 10.50
CA SER A 284 30.36 3.39 10.19
C SER A 284 31.67 2.66 9.93
N LEU A 285 32.62 3.36 9.31
CA LEU A 285 34.01 2.92 9.23
C LEU A 285 34.76 3.15 10.55
N SER A 286 35.84 2.40 10.76
CA SER A 286 36.72 2.57 11.92
C SER A 286 37.41 3.93 11.91
N TYR A 287 37.68 4.48 13.11
CA TYR A 287 38.33 5.79 13.28
C TYR A 287 39.62 5.95 12.45
N LYS A 288 40.46 4.90 12.41
CA LYS A 288 41.68 4.88 11.60
C LYS A 288 41.39 5.08 10.11
N SER A 289 40.35 4.44 9.59
CA SER A 289 39.92 4.60 8.20
C SER A 289 39.38 6.01 7.94
N VAL A 290 38.62 6.56 8.88
CA VAL A 290 38.10 7.94 8.81
C VAL A 290 39.23 8.96 8.74
N MET A 291 40.24 8.81 9.58
CA MET A 291 41.40 9.72 9.58
C MET A 291 42.16 9.66 8.25
N ASN A 292 42.26 8.48 7.64
CA ASN A 292 42.82 8.36 6.29
C ASN A 292 41.94 9.08 5.25
N TYR A 293 40.61 8.94 5.31
CA TYR A 293 39.69 9.69 4.44
C TYR A 293 39.83 11.20 4.60
N ILE A 294 39.95 11.71 5.83
CA ILE A 294 40.17 13.15 6.09
C ILE A 294 41.50 13.61 5.49
N LYS A 295 42.58 12.84 5.64
CA LYS A 295 43.87 13.14 5.01
C LYS A 295 43.77 13.18 3.48
N THR A 296 43.10 12.20 2.88
CA THR A 296 42.87 12.16 1.43
C THR A 296 42.03 13.36 0.98
N LEU A 297 40.97 13.70 1.70
CA LEU A 297 40.11 14.85 1.40
C LEU A 297 40.88 16.17 1.51
N SER A 298 41.74 16.32 2.53
CA SER A 298 42.63 17.47 2.68
C SER A 298 43.62 17.58 1.50
N GLN A 299 44.21 16.46 1.08
CA GLN A 299 45.09 16.43 -0.10
C GLN A 299 44.33 16.77 -1.39
N GLU A 300 43.11 16.28 -1.57
CA GLU A 300 42.23 16.63 -2.69
C GLU A 300 41.94 18.14 -2.69
N GLY A 301 41.58 18.70 -1.54
CA GLY A 301 41.31 20.14 -1.38
C GLY A 301 42.54 21.01 -1.69
N ILE A 302 43.71 20.65 -1.17
CA ILE A 302 44.97 21.36 -1.47
C ILE A 302 45.30 21.30 -2.97
N ARG A 303 45.05 20.16 -3.64
CA ARG A 303 45.25 20.03 -5.09
C ARG A 303 44.31 20.94 -5.88
N GLN A 304 43.03 20.99 -5.51
CA GLN A 304 42.05 21.88 -6.14
C GLN A 304 42.43 23.35 -5.92
N PHE A 305 42.77 23.74 -4.68
CA PHE A 305 43.22 25.09 -4.37
C PHE A 305 44.46 25.49 -5.17
N ARG A 306 45.46 24.60 -5.26
CA ARG A 306 46.65 24.85 -6.09
C ARG A 306 46.33 25.00 -7.58
N ALA A 307 45.36 24.25 -8.11
CA ALA A 307 44.94 24.38 -9.50
C ALA A 307 44.29 25.75 -9.75
N VAL A 308 43.37 26.17 -8.87
CA VAL A 308 42.74 27.50 -8.93
C VAL A 308 43.79 28.61 -8.79
N PHE A 309 44.70 28.47 -7.82
CA PHE A 309 45.77 29.44 -7.61
C PHE A 309 46.66 29.58 -8.86
N ARG A 310 47.01 28.47 -9.53
CA ARG A 310 47.77 28.52 -10.79
C ARG A 310 47.00 29.23 -11.90
N SER A 311 45.69 28.99 -12.05
CA SER A 311 44.88 29.72 -13.04
C SER A 311 44.76 31.22 -12.71
N CYS A 312 44.64 31.57 -11.44
CA CYS A 312 44.56 32.96 -11.00
C CYS A 312 45.92 33.66 -11.03
N MET A 313 47.04 32.96 -10.84
CA MET A 313 48.38 33.54 -10.97
C MET A 313 48.61 34.09 -12.37
N CYS A 314 48.15 33.41 -13.41
CA CYS A 314 48.18 33.94 -14.77
C CYS A 314 47.39 35.26 -14.87
N SER A 315 46.25 35.37 -14.18
CA SER A 315 45.46 36.61 -14.12
C SER A 315 46.18 37.73 -13.36
N ILE A 316 46.86 37.43 -12.24
CA ILE A 316 47.60 38.43 -11.45
C ILE A 316 48.83 38.92 -12.19
N VAL A 317 49.54 38.03 -12.89
CA VAL A 317 50.68 38.40 -13.75
C VAL A 317 50.19 39.26 -14.92
N TRP A 318 49.05 38.93 -15.51
CA TRP A 318 48.42 39.75 -16.55
C TRP A 318 47.98 41.12 -16.05
N ASP A 319 47.39 41.20 -14.86
CA ASP A 319 46.94 42.47 -14.25
C ASP A 319 48.13 43.40 -13.97
N ASN A 320 49.26 42.84 -13.50
CA ASN A 320 50.50 43.61 -13.29
C ASN A 320 51.18 44.05 -14.61
N LEU A 321 51.07 43.26 -15.68
CA LEU A 321 51.61 43.62 -17.00
C LEU A 321 50.82 44.77 -17.63
N ILE A 322 49.49 44.73 -17.58
CA ILE A 322 48.62 45.77 -18.15
C ILE A 322 48.72 47.06 -17.33
N SER A 323 48.73 46.96 -15.99
CA SER A 323 48.79 48.14 -15.12
C SER A 323 50.14 48.88 -15.18
N ASN A 324 51.24 48.19 -15.50
CA ASN A 324 52.53 48.84 -15.76
C ASN A 324 52.63 49.43 -17.17
N HIS A 325 51.95 48.85 -18.16
CA HIS A 325 51.91 49.42 -19.52
C HIS A 325 51.08 50.72 -19.60
N MET A 326 50.04 50.88 -18.77
CA MET A 326 49.24 52.11 -18.71
C MET A 326 49.89 53.27 -17.93
N LYS A 327 51.07 53.08 -17.34
CA LYS A 327 51.81 54.15 -16.63
C LYS A 327 52.89 54.82 -17.49
N PHE A 328 53.06 54.38 -18.74
CA PHE A 328 54.10 54.87 -19.65
C PHE A 328 53.58 55.67 -20.85
N ASP A 329 52.30 56.06 -20.85
CA ASP A 329 51.74 57.11 -21.71
C ASP A 329 51.32 58.31 -20.85
#